data_AF-R7IX38-F1
#
_entry.id   AF-R7IX38-F1
#
_cell.length_a   1.000
_cell.length_b   1.000
_cell.length_c   1.000
_cell.angle_alpha   90.00
_cell.angle_beta   90.00
_cell.angle_gamma   90.00
#
_symmetry.space_group_name_H-M   'P 1'
#
loop_
_entity.id
_entity.type
_entity.pdbx_description
1 polymer ?
#
loop_
_entity_poly.entity_id
_entity_poly.type
_entity_poly.pdbx_seq_one_letter_code
_entity_poly.pdbx_strand_id
1 'polypeptide(L)'
;MMKCAGCETYFNKKDHLWILYEYETGQFKLLDNTKDGMIYGGCNCGNCHITIASNGDIMACRRVMDSRVANIFEDRLADVWVCQMEKYREYDKFTKCRKCELKAWCRGCPAVADGTCGSFYGADPQCWKTKNKITGEELKILEAGNFAPNAGGGQRSMMVAVHNKELAAHIGKMNMAHFDRTRLAGSYVSKEQPMHFV
;
A
#
# COMPACT_ATOMS: atom_id res chain seq x y z
N MET A 1 4.84 13.83 -27.28
CA MET A 1 3.76 12.82 -27.20
C MET A 1 4.20 11.58 -27.96
N MET A 2 4.53 10.49 -27.26
CA MET A 2 4.77 9.18 -27.92
C MET A 2 3.44 8.69 -28.49
N LYS A 3 3.37 8.49 -29.82
CA LYS A 3 2.20 7.92 -30.49
C LYS A 3 2.21 6.40 -30.33
N CYS A 4 1.07 5.82 -29.96
CA CYS A 4 0.90 4.39 -29.74
C CYS A 4 0.90 3.63 -31.07
N ALA A 5 1.79 2.65 -31.22
CA ALA A 5 1.84 1.72 -32.34
C ALA A 5 0.84 0.55 -32.20
N GLY A 6 -0.40 0.85 -31.81
CA GLY A 6 -1.46 -0.17 -31.67
C GLY A 6 -1.31 -1.15 -30.49
N CYS A 7 -0.37 -0.94 -29.57
CA CYS A 7 -0.27 -1.71 -28.32
C CYS A 7 -1.00 -0.97 -27.19
N GLU A 8 -2.03 -1.58 -26.60
CA GLU A 8 -2.66 -1.11 -25.37
C GLU A 8 -1.69 -1.23 -24.19
N THR A 9 -0.90 -0.18 -23.95
CA THR A 9 -0.04 -0.10 -22.78
C THR A 9 -0.81 0.52 -21.62
N TYR A 10 -1.10 -0.26 -20.58
CA TYR A 10 -1.70 0.27 -19.36
C TYR A 10 -0.63 0.85 -18.43
N PHE A 11 -0.70 2.17 -18.18
CA PHE A 11 0.15 2.83 -17.20
C PHE A 11 -0.55 2.83 -15.83
N ASN A 12 0.08 2.18 -14.86
CA ASN A 12 -0.44 2.17 -13.49
C ASN A 12 -0.44 3.58 -12.89
N LYS A 13 -1.58 3.97 -12.33
CA LYS A 13 -1.71 5.17 -11.50
C LYS A 13 -1.12 4.89 -10.11
N LYS A 14 -0.53 5.91 -9.50
CA LYS A 14 -0.03 5.88 -8.11
C LYS A 14 -1.18 6.17 -7.15
N ASP A 15 -1.80 5.14 -6.56
CA ASP A 15 -3.07 5.22 -5.84
C ASP A 15 -3.21 6.42 -4.89
N HIS A 16 -2.18 6.73 -4.10
CA HIS A 16 -2.23 7.83 -3.13
C HIS A 16 -2.12 9.25 -3.70
N LEU A 17 -1.81 9.40 -4.99
CA LEU A 17 -1.96 10.68 -5.71
C LEU A 17 -3.28 10.74 -6.47
N TRP A 18 -3.73 9.62 -7.05
CA TRP A 18 -4.86 9.62 -7.96
C TRP A 18 -6.20 9.49 -7.25
N ILE A 19 -6.31 8.77 -6.14
CA ILE A 19 -7.60 8.61 -5.42
C ILE A 19 -8.18 9.96 -5.00
N LEU A 20 -7.35 10.89 -4.51
CA LEU A 20 -7.82 12.23 -4.17
C LEU A 20 -8.29 13.01 -5.40
N TYR A 21 -7.50 12.99 -6.47
CA TYR A 21 -7.83 13.66 -7.72
C TYR A 21 -9.12 13.11 -8.34
N GLU A 22 -9.26 11.79 -8.40
CA GLU A 22 -10.44 11.10 -8.92
C GLU A 22 -11.67 11.37 -8.03
N TYR A 23 -11.48 11.45 -6.71
CA TYR A 23 -12.54 11.84 -5.79
C TYR A 23 -13.00 13.29 -6.02
N GLU A 24 -12.07 14.21 -6.24
CA GLU A 24 -12.37 15.63 -6.47
C GLU A 24 -13.02 15.89 -7.83
N THR A 25 -12.67 15.09 -8.85
CA THR A 25 -13.27 15.14 -10.19
C THR A 25 -14.52 14.28 -10.34
N GLY A 26 -14.94 13.57 -9.29
CA GLY A 26 -16.12 12.71 -9.28
C GLY A 26 -15.95 11.37 -10.02
N GLN A 27 -14.75 11.04 -10.48
CA GLN A 27 -14.40 9.77 -11.11
C GLN A 27 -14.36 8.62 -10.09
N PHE A 28 -13.99 8.93 -8.84
CA PHE A 28 -14.06 8.01 -7.71
C PHE A 28 -15.15 8.48 -6.75
N LYS A 29 -15.98 7.53 -6.29
CA LYS A 29 -17.04 7.78 -5.31
C LYS A 29 -16.85 6.85 -4.13
N LEU A 30 -17.12 7.38 -2.93
CA LEU A 30 -17.24 6.54 -1.74
C LEU A 30 -18.42 5.61 -1.95
N LEU A 31 -18.22 4.32 -1.66
CA LEU A 31 -19.28 3.33 -1.82
C LEU A 31 -20.16 3.32 -0.56
N ASP A 32 -21.48 3.25 -0.74
CA ASP A 32 -22.44 3.25 0.37
C ASP A 32 -22.31 2.01 1.27
N ASN A 33 -21.76 0.91 0.73
CA ASN A 33 -21.54 -0.34 1.46
C ASN A 33 -20.16 -0.41 2.14
N THR A 34 -19.51 0.73 2.35
CA THR A 34 -18.23 0.79 3.06
C THR A 34 -18.40 0.42 4.52
N LYS A 35 -17.55 -0.49 4.98
CA LYS A 35 -17.54 -0.95 6.37
C LYS A 35 -16.55 -0.13 7.16
N ASP A 36 -16.97 0.33 8.33
CA ASP A 36 -16.07 1.01 9.25
C ASP A 36 -14.90 0.10 9.64
N GLY A 37 -13.72 0.70 9.81
CA GLY A 37 -12.45 0.00 10.07
C GLY A 37 -11.86 -0.78 8.89
N MET A 38 -12.57 -0.93 7.77
CA MET A 38 -12.08 -1.69 6.62
C MET A 38 -11.13 -0.86 5.75
N ILE A 39 -10.10 -1.51 5.20
CA ILE A 39 -9.10 -0.91 4.32
C ILE A 39 -9.26 -1.48 2.92
N TYR A 40 -9.50 -0.61 1.95
CA TYR A 40 -9.86 -1.01 0.58
C TYR A 40 -8.74 -0.79 -0.44
N GLY A 41 -7.73 0.03 -0.13
CA GLY A 41 -6.64 0.31 -1.06
C GLY A 41 -5.46 1.01 -0.42
N GLY A 42 -4.73 1.80 -1.21
CA GLY A 42 -3.63 2.69 -0.79
C GLY A 42 -2.29 1.97 -0.61
N CYS A 43 -1.49 2.40 0.36
CA CYS A 43 -0.16 1.84 0.55
C CYS A 43 -0.21 0.32 0.78
N ASN A 44 0.65 -0.40 0.04
CA ASN A 44 0.76 -1.85 0.11
C ASN A 44 1.68 -2.35 1.23
N CYS A 45 2.45 -1.46 1.85
CA CYS A 45 3.33 -1.79 2.97
C CYS A 45 2.48 -2.35 4.10
N GLY A 46 2.78 -3.57 4.55
CA GLY A 46 1.95 -4.21 5.58
C GLY A 46 0.57 -4.67 5.09
N ASN A 47 0.27 -4.67 3.79
CA ASN A 47 -1.05 -5.03 3.26
C ASN A 47 -1.02 -6.14 2.23
N CYS A 48 -0.25 -5.96 1.15
CA CYS A 48 -0.23 -6.92 0.04
C CYS A 48 1.16 -7.13 -0.58
N HIS A 49 2.22 -6.63 0.06
CA HIS A 49 3.59 -7.02 -0.28
C HIS A 49 4.51 -7.13 0.93
N ILE A 50 5.57 -7.91 0.71
CA ILE A 50 6.80 -8.01 1.50
C ILE A 50 7.95 -7.93 0.50
N THR A 51 9.10 -7.43 0.93
CA THR A 51 10.37 -7.56 0.19
C THR A 51 11.30 -8.50 0.94
N ILE A 52 11.92 -9.46 0.26
CA ILE A 52 12.97 -10.30 0.82
C ILE A 52 14.28 -9.98 0.08
N ALA A 53 15.30 -9.55 0.82
CA ALA A 53 16.62 -9.26 0.27
C ALA A 53 17.46 -10.53 0.10
N SER A 54 18.56 -10.45 -0.65
CA SER A 54 19.44 -11.59 -0.94
C SER A 54 20.14 -12.17 0.29
N ASN A 55 20.31 -11.38 1.35
CA ASN A 55 20.82 -11.80 2.66
C ASN A 55 19.73 -12.43 3.56
N GLY A 56 18.51 -12.59 3.04
CA GLY A 56 17.38 -13.16 3.76
C GLY A 56 16.55 -12.15 4.54
N ASP A 57 16.95 -10.87 4.62
CA ASP A 57 16.19 -9.88 5.37
C ASP A 57 14.80 -9.68 4.77
N ILE A 58 13.80 -9.79 5.64
CA ILE A 58 12.40 -9.50 5.33
C ILE A 58 12.14 -8.04 5.68
N MET A 59 11.66 -7.28 4.70
CA MET A 59 11.30 -5.87 4.83
C MET A 59 9.82 -5.67 4.49
N ALA A 60 9.14 -4.82 5.26
CA ALA A 60 7.75 -4.49 5.01
C ALA A 60 7.54 -3.72 3.70
N CYS A 61 8.51 -2.88 3.32
CA CYS A 61 8.52 -2.17 2.05
C CYS A 61 9.93 -1.71 1.73
N ARG A 62 10.48 -2.09 0.56
CA ARG A 62 11.83 -1.69 0.13
C ARG A 62 12.11 -0.18 0.06
N ARG A 63 11.09 0.67 0.18
CA ARG A 63 11.19 2.14 0.10
C ARG A 63 11.11 2.81 1.46
N VAL A 64 10.51 2.16 2.45
CA VAL A 64 10.43 2.69 3.81
C VAL A 64 11.78 2.43 4.47
N MET A 65 12.38 3.48 5.03
CA MET A 65 13.64 3.37 5.76
C MET A 65 13.43 2.47 6.99
N ASP A 66 14.45 1.69 7.34
CA ASP A 66 14.44 0.79 8.50
C ASP A 66 13.21 -0.13 8.58
N SER A 67 12.71 -0.56 7.42
CA SER A 67 11.53 -1.41 7.32
C SER A 67 11.80 -2.91 7.50
N ARG A 68 13.03 -3.27 7.91
CA ARG A 68 13.38 -4.65 8.26
C ARG A 68 12.50 -5.12 9.41
N VAL A 69 11.92 -6.31 9.26
CA VAL A 69 11.02 -6.92 10.24
C VAL A 69 11.51 -8.28 10.75
N ALA A 70 12.30 -9.01 9.97
CA ALA A 70 12.70 -10.39 10.27
C ALA A 70 13.79 -10.87 9.31
N ASN A 71 14.21 -12.14 9.42
CA ASN A 71 15.02 -12.82 8.41
C ASN A 71 14.38 -14.17 8.02
N ILE A 72 14.31 -14.48 6.73
CA ILE A 72 13.63 -15.68 6.21
C ILE A 72 14.30 -17.00 6.60
N PHE A 73 15.58 -16.97 6.97
CA PHE A 73 16.32 -18.16 7.40
C PHE A 73 16.14 -18.47 8.89
N GLU A 74 15.62 -17.51 9.66
CA GLU A 74 15.48 -17.57 11.12
C GLU A 74 14.00 -17.60 11.54
N ASP A 75 13.17 -16.85 10.82
CA ASP A 75 11.78 -16.58 11.17
C ASP A 75 10.81 -17.24 10.19
N ARG A 76 9.66 -17.67 10.72
CA ARG A 76 8.57 -18.21 9.90
C ARG A 76 7.78 -17.05 9.29
N LEU A 77 7.76 -16.96 7.96
CA LEU A 77 7.13 -15.85 7.23
C LEU A 77 5.66 -15.57 7.63
N ALA A 78 4.90 -16.62 7.96
CA ALA A 78 3.53 -16.48 8.43
C ALA A 78 3.43 -15.74 9.78
N ASP A 79 4.36 -16.01 10.70
CA ASP A 79 4.41 -15.32 12.01
C ASP A 79 4.86 -13.88 11.81
N VAL A 80 5.87 -13.65 10.97
CA VAL A 80 6.31 -12.30 10.57
C VAL A 80 5.14 -11.48 10.04
N TRP A 81 4.29 -12.09 9.21
CA TRP A 81 3.12 -11.44 8.65
C TRP A 81 2.07 -11.06 9.70
N VAL A 82 1.75 -11.91 10.67
CA VAL A 82 0.69 -11.61 11.65
C VAL A 82 1.20 -10.95 12.94
N CYS A 83 2.51 -10.80 13.09
CA CYS A 83 3.14 -10.18 14.26
C CYS A 83 3.93 -8.92 13.86
N GLN A 84 5.18 -9.07 13.39
CA GLN A 84 6.09 -7.93 13.18
C GLN A 84 5.58 -6.92 12.15
N MET A 85 4.75 -7.36 11.20
CA MET A 85 4.13 -6.50 10.19
C MET A 85 2.93 -5.69 10.70
N GLU A 86 2.32 -6.05 11.84
CA GLU A 86 1.14 -5.34 12.38
C GLU A 86 1.41 -3.88 12.72
N LYS A 87 2.67 -3.53 13.04
CA LYS A 87 3.09 -2.14 13.29
C LYS A 87 2.89 -1.21 12.09
N TYR A 88 2.62 -1.75 10.89
CA TYR A 88 2.31 -0.98 9.67
C TYR A 88 0.81 -0.92 9.34
N ARG A 89 -0.04 -1.59 10.14
CA ARG A 89 -1.50 -1.64 9.97
C ARG A 89 -2.25 -0.79 11.01
N GLU A 90 -1.56 0.10 11.73
CA GLU A 90 -2.16 0.97 12.75
C GLU A 90 -2.69 2.28 12.13
N TYR A 91 -3.74 2.19 11.29
CA TYR A 91 -4.20 3.32 10.47
C TYR A 91 -4.73 4.53 11.26
N ASP A 92 -5.00 4.39 12.55
CA ASP A 92 -5.37 5.50 13.43
C ASP A 92 -4.19 6.37 13.86
N LYS A 93 -2.96 5.86 13.73
CA LYS A 93 -1.74 6.62 14.03
C LYS A 93 -1.44 7.70 12.99
N PHE A 94 -2.04 7.63 11.79
CA PHE A 94 -1.85 8.66 10.76
C PHE A 94 -2.28 10.03 11.27
N THR A 95 -1.38 11.00 11.24
CA THR A 95 -1.61 12.34 11.78
C THR A 95 -2.73 13.07 11.05
N LYS A 96 -2.62 13.17 9.71
CA LYS A 96 -3.62 13.81 8.83
C LYS A 96 -4.77 12.88 8.50
N CYS A 97 -4.41 11.69 8.02
CA CYS A 97 -5.34 10.85 7.28
C CYS A 97 -6.34 10.14 8.17
N ARG A 98 -6.09 10.02 9.49
CA ARG A 98 -7.07 9.42 10.42
C ARG A 98 -8.41 10.17 10.45
N LYS A 99 -8.40 11.46 10.11
CA LYS A 99 -9.58 12.34 10.05
C LYS A 99 -10.14 12.52 8.64
N CYS A 100 -9.51 11.91 7.63
CA CYS A 100 -9.88 12.10 6.23
C CYS A 100 -10.92 11.06 5.80
N GLU A 101 -11.94 11.48 5.04
CA GLU A 101 -12.94 10.58 4.46
C GLU A 101 -12.35 9.56 3.48
N LEU A 102 -11.15 9.83 2.95
CA LEU A 102 -10.41 8.91 2.06
C LEU A 102 -9.46 7.98 2.83
N LYS A 103 -9.55 7.91 4.17
CA LYS A 103 -8.66 7.09 5.02
C LYS A 103 -8.54 5.65 4.52
N ALA A 104 -9.63 5.03 4.08
CA ALA A 104 -9.61 3.62 3.69
C ALA A 104 -8.96 3.34 2.31
N TRP A 105 -8.75 4.36 1.47
CA TRP A 105 -8.26 4.21 0.08
C TRP A 105 -6.93 4.88 -0.21
N CYS A 106 -6.56 5.95 0.50
CA CYS A 106 -5.35 6.73 0.20
C CYS A 106 -4.27 6.59 1.28
N ARG A 107 -4.27 7.48 2.29
CA ARG A 107 -3.23 7.68 3.34
C ARG A 107 -1.85 8.14 2.87
N GLY A 108 -1.65 8.49 1.60
CA GLY A 108 -0.33 8.91 1.13
C GLY A 108 0.66 7.74 1.01
N CYS A 109 1.91 8.04 0.70
CA CYS A 109 3.03 7.11 0.79
C CYS A 109 3.79 7.27 2.11
N PRO A 110 3.71 6.29 3.03
CA PRO A 110 4.50 6.30 4.25
C PRO A 110 6.01 6.40 4.03
N ALA A 111 6.55 5.84 2.93
CA ALA A 111 7.97 5.99 2.61
C ALA A 111 8.38 7.43 2.29
N VAL A 112 7.50 8.20 1.64
CA VAL A 112 7.76 9.62 1.34
C VAL A 112 7.63 10.42 2.63
N ALA A 113 6.56 10.20 3.40
CA ALA A 113 6.39 10.85 4.69
C ALA A 113 7.60 10.61 5.61
N ASP A 114 8.05 9.36 5.72
CA ASP A 114 9.19 8.98 6.54
C ASP A 114 10.51 9.62 6.05
N GLY A 115 10.78 9.58 4.74
CA GLY A 115 11.96 10.23 4.17
C GLY A 115 11.97 11.77 4.32
N THR A 116 10.81 12.41 4.43
CA THR A 116 10.69 13.88 4.56
C THR A 116 10.65 14.35 6.01
N CYS A 117 9.92 13.65 6.89
CA CYS A 117 9.67 14.10 8.26
C CYS A 117 10.02 13.07 9.34
N GLY A 118 10.65 11.95 8.97
CA GLY A 118 11.04 10.88 9.90
C GLY A 118 9.86 10.15 10.53
N SER A 119 8.68 10.19 9.89
CA SER A 119 7.48 9.53 10.40
C SER A 119 6.71 8.79 9.30
N PHE A 120 6.66 7.46 9.43
CA PHE A 120 5.80 6.59 8.63
C PHE A 120 4.32 7.03 8.65
N TYR A 121 3.85 7.48 9.82
CA TYR A 121 2.47 7.91 10.04
C TYR A 121 2.27 9.43 9.83
N GLY A 122 3.28 10.10 9.27
CA GLY A 122 3.21 11.50 8.87
C GLY A 122 2.29 11.71 7.67
N ALA A 123 2.04 12.98 7.33
CA ALA A 123 1.41 13.28 6.06
C ALA A 123 2.39 13.11 4.91
N ASP A 124 1.90 12.55 3.80
CA ASP A 124 2.59 12.64 2.53
C ASP A 124 2.64 14.12 2.10
N PRO A 125 3.83 14.72 1.92
CA PRO A 125 3.98 16.11 1.49
C PRO A 125 3.36 16.38 0.11
N GLN A 126 3.07 15.35 -0.68
CA GLN A 126 2.40 15.47 -1.98
C GLN A 126 0.86 15.63 -1.85
N CYS A 127 0.28 15.50 -0.65
CA CYS A 127 -1.15 15.55 -0.43
C CYS A 127 -1.69 16.98 -0.24
N TRP A 128 -2.46 17.50 -1.20
CA TRP A 128 -3.05 18.84 -1.17
C TRP A 128 -4.38 18.97 -0.42
N LYS A 129 -5.00 17.88 0.05
CA LYS A 129 -6.29 17.96 0.76
C LYS A 129 -6.15 18.65 2.11
N THR A 130 -6.96 19.66 2.38
CA THR A 130 -6.89 20.46 3.63
C THR A 130 -8.14 20.37 4.49
N LYS A 131 -9.22 19.73 4.02
CA LYS A 131 -10.51 19.65 4.73
C LYS A 131 -11.22 18.34 4.43
N ASN A 132 -11.88 17.76 5.43
CA ASN A 132 -12.81 16.66 5.26
C ASN A 132 -14.13 17.19 4.69
N LYS A 133 -14.59 16.68 3.55
CA LYS A 133 -15.81 17.16 2.88
C LYS A 133 -17.10 16.71 3.57
N ILE A 134 -17.07 15.62 4.34
CA ILE A 134 -18.22 15.06 5.05
C ILE A 134 -18.43 15.77 6.38
N THR A 135 -17.39 15.84 7.21
CA THR A 135 -17.49 16.40 8.57
C THR A 135 -17.22 17.90 8.60
N GLY A 136 -16.57 18.44 7.58
CA GLY A 136 -16.13 19.83 7.55
C GLY A 136 -14.86 20.11 8.36
N GLU A 137 -14.26 19.09 9.00
CA GLU A 137 -13.06 19.27 9.83
C GLU A 137 -11.84 19.67 9.00
N GLU A 138 -11.02 20.60 9.50
CA GLU A 138 -9.74 20.96 8.88
C GLU A 138 -8.70 19.84 9.09
N LEU A 139 -7.97 19.51 8.02
CA LEU A 139 -6.92 18.48 7.95
C LEU A 139 -5.53 19.12 7.93
N LYS A 140 -5.32 20.16 8.75
CA LYS A 140 -4.04 20.89 8.80
C LYS A 140 -2.95 20.06 9.45
N ILE A 141 -1.76 20.11 8.85
CA ILE A 141 -0.48 19.78 9.47
C ILE A 141 0.43 20.99 9.24
N LEU A 142 1.13 21.43 10.28
CA LEU A 142 2.11 22.52 10.24
C LEU A 142 3.09 22.27 9.09
N GLU A 143 3.28 23.29 8.26
CA GLU A 143 3.97 23.23 6.96
C GLU A 143 5.32 22.52 7.02
N ALA A 144 5.52 21.52 6.16
CA ALA A 144 6.84 21.05 5.79
C ALA A 144 6.86 20.59 4.32
N GLY A 145 7.42 21.47 3.48
CA GLY A 145 8.34 21.11 2.39
C GLY A 145 7.79 20.33 1.19
N ASN A 146 7.54 21.05 0.10
CA ASN A 146 7.42 20.51 -1.25
C ASN A 146 8.72 19.82 -1.73
N PHE A 147 8.55 18.87 -2.67
CA PHE A 147 9.52 18.19 -3.57
C PHE A 147 9.93 16.74 -3.24
N ALA A 148 9.42 15.79 -4.04
CA ALA A 148 10.15 14.58 -4.46
C ALA A 148 9.49 13.92 -5.70
N PRO A 149 10.23 13.60 -6.78
CA PRO A 149 9.71 12.93 -7.97
C PRO A 149 9.58 11.40 -7.77
N ASN A 150 8.42 10.87 -8.14
CA ASN A 150 8.07 9.50 -8.56
C ASN A 150 8.83 8.28 -8.03
N ALA A 151 8.12 7.37 -7.33
CA ALA A 151 8.30 5.92 -7.44
C ALA A 151 7.10 5.14 -6.87
N GLY A 152 6.54 4.20 -7.64
CA GLY A 152 5.60 3.18 -7.14
C GLY A 152 4.50 2.79 -8.11
N GLY A 153 4.72 1.70 -8.87
CA GLY A 153 3.74 1.11 -9.79
C GLY A 153 2.77 0.13 -9.11
N GLY A 154 1.62 -0.05 -9.76
CA GLY A 154 0.42 -0.75 -9.30
C GLY A 154 0.51 -2.27 -9.16
N GLN A 155 -0.60 -2.80 -8.65
CA GLN A 155 -0.73 -4.06 -7.93
C GLN A 155 -0.84 -5.31 -8.81
N ARG A 156 -0.02 -6.31 -8.46
CA ARG A 156 -0.34 -7.76 -8.33
C ARG A 156 0.58 -8.30 -7.23
N SER A 157 0.12 -9.20 -6.35
CA SER A 157 1.06 -9.99 -5.54
C SER A 157 1.81 -10.93 -6.50
N MET A 158 3.00 -10.51 -6.91
CA MET A 158 3.85 -11.24 -7.83
C MET A 158 5.21 -11.36 -7.16
N MET A 159 5.79 -12.57 -7.17
CA MET A 159 7.19 -12.73 -6.82
C MET A 159 8.01 -12.15 -7.98
N VAL A 160 8.39 -10.88 -7.89
CA VAL A 160 8.89 -10.11 -9.05
C VAL A 160 10.31 -10.52 -9.47
N ALA A 161 11.12 -11.05 -8.55
CA ALA A 161 12.44 -11.64 -8.86
C ALA A 161 13.05 -12.25 -7.60
N VAL A 162 13.53 -13.51 -7.67
CA VAL A 162 14.41 -14.11 -6.66
C VAL A 162 15.70 -14.51 -7.36
N HIS A 163 16.74 -13.68 -7.26
CA HIS A 163 18.04 -13.92 -7.91
C HIS A 163 19.00 -14.67 -6.98
N ASN A 164 18.48 -15.67 -6.26
CA ASN A 164 19.27 -16.54 -5.39
C ASN A 164 18.65 -17.96 -5.44
N LYS A 165 19.45 -18.93 -5.91
CA LYS A 165 19.01 -20.32 -6.14
C LYS A 165 18.57 -21.01 -4.86
N GLU A 166 19.29 -20.80 -3.77
CA GLU A 166 19.02 -21.42 -2.47
C GLU A 166 17.75 -20.84 -1.85
N LEU A 167 17.60 -19.51 -1.93
CA LEU A 167 16.40 -18.80 -1.49
C LEU A 167 15.17 -19.22 -2.32
N ALA A 168 15.31 -19.35 -3.63
CA ALA A 168 14.23 -19.82 -4.51
C ALA A 168 13.81 -21.27 -4.16
N ALA A 169 14.77 -22.15 -3.85
CA ALA A 169 14.47 -23.53 -3.43
C ALA A 169 13.80 -23.59 -2.06
N HIS A 170 14.12 -22.69 -1.13
CA HIS A 170 13.47 -22.60 0.16
C HIS A 170 12.04 -22.04 0.05
N ILE A 171 11.85 -20.93 -0.68
CA ILE A 171 10.53 -20.33 -0.94
C ILE A 171 9.64 -21.30 -1.74
N GLY A 172 10.18 -22.01 -2.73
CA GLY A 172 9.43 -23.00 -3.52
C GLY A 172 8.92 -24.20 -2.70
N LYS A 173 9.55 -24.51 -1.56
CA LYS A 173 9.04 -25.50 -0.60
C LYS A 173 7.88 -24.96 0.24
N MET A 174 7.79 -23.64 0.41
CA MET A 174 6.63 -22.96 1.00
C MET A 174 5.54 -22.83 -0.06
N ASN A 175 4.67 -23.83 -0.18
CA ASN A 175 3.59 -23.77 -1.16
C ASN A 175 2.58 -22.68 -0.79
N MET A 176 2.70 -21.52 -1.44
CA MET A 176 1.81 -20.37 -1.29
C MET A 176 0.35 -20.64 -1.67
N ALA A 177 0.06 -21.76 -2.36
CA ALA A 177 -1.30 -22.20 -2.66
C ALA A 177 -2.02 -22.76 -1.41
N HIS A 178 -1.26 -23.16 -0.38
CA HIS A 178 -1.82 -23.66 0.89
C HIS A 178 -1.92 -22.59 1.98
N PHE A 179 -1.57 -21.33 1.67
CA PHE A 179 -1.70 -20.26 2.64
C PHE A 179 -3.19 -19.99 2.86
N ASP A 180 -3.64 -20.06 4.11
CA ASP A 180 -5.01 -19.74 4.47
C ASP A 180 -5.25 -18.23 4.27
N ARG A 181 -6.01 -17.90 3.22
CA ARG A 181 -6.36 -16.51 2.86
C ARG A 181 -7.68 -16.07 3.47
N THR A 182 -8.42 -16.96 4.13
CA THR A 182 -9.78 -16.68 4.64
C THR A 182 -9.79 -15.75 5.86
N ARG A 183 -8.64 -15.59 6.52
CA ARG A 183 -8.47 -14.73 7.70
C ARG A 183 -7.70 -13.44 7.41
N LEU A 184 -7.36 -13.17 6.15
CA LEU A 184 -6.72 -11.91 5.78
C LEU A 184 -7.76 -10.79 5.79
N ALA A 185 -7.53 -9.75 6.59
CA ALA A 185 -8.28 -8.50 6.50
C ALA A 185 -8.14 -7.95 5.07
N GLY A 186 -9.25 -7.83 4.33
CA GLY A 186 -9.25 -7.36 2.93
C GLY A 186 -9.75 -8.37 1.87
N SER A 187 -10.15 -9.59 2.25
CA SER A 187 -10.46 -10.68 1.31
C SER A 187 -11.88 -10.67 0.70
N TYR A 188 -12.67 -9.60 0.84
CA TYR A 188 -14.01 -9.51 0.23
C TYR A 188 -13.95 -8.98 -1.20
N VAL A 189 -14.22 -9.86 -2.17
CA VAL A 189 -14.59 -9.50 -3.54
C VAL A 189 -16.12 -9.57 -3.62
N SER A 190 -16.79 -8.47 -3.99
CA SER A 190 -18.27 -8.50 -4.09
C SER A 190 -18.70 -9.46 -5.21
N LYS A 191 -19.85 -10.11 -5.03
CA LYS A 191 -20.45 -10.97 -6.07
C LYS A 191 -20.79 -10.23 -7.37
N GLU A 192 -20.70 -8.90 -7.36
CA GLU A 192 -21.07 -7.99 -8.45
C GLU A 192 -19.86 -7.46 -9.23
N GLN A 193 -18.63 -7.87 -8.90
CA GLN A 193 -17.48 -7.64 -9.78
C GLN A 193 -17.47 -8.71 -10.88
N PRO A 194 -17.86 -8.41 -12.13
CA PRO A 194 -17.65 -9.34 -13.23
C PRO A 194 -16.15 -9.54 -13.41
N MET A 195 -15.74 -10.80 -13.26
CA MET A 195 -14.43 -11.30 -13.65
C MET A 195 -14.29 -11.19 -15.17
N HIS A 196 -13.95 -10.01 -15.68
CA HIS A 196 -13.49 -9.88 -17.05
C HIS A 196 -12.05 -10.36 -17.13
N PHE A 197 -11.88 -11.66 -17.31
CA PHE A 197 -10.65 -12.24 -17.84
C PHE A 197 -10.74 -12.20 -19.38
N VAL A 198 -9.87 -11.41 -19.98
CA VAL A 198 -9.28 -11.71 -21.29
C VAL A 198 -7.80 -11.97 -21.04
#